data_AF-A0ABD6EXF8-F1
#
_entry.id   AF-A0ABD6EXF8-F1
#
_cell.length_a   1.000
_cell.length_b   1.000
_cell.length_c   1.000
_cell.angle_alpha   90.00
_cell.angle_beta   90.00
_cell.angle_gamma   90.00
#
_symmetry.space_group_name_H-M   'P 1'
#
loop_
_entity.id
_entity.type
_entity.pdbx_description
1 polymer ?
#
loop_
_entity_poly.entity_id
_entity_poly.type
_entity_poly.pdbx_seq_one_letter_code
_entity_poly.pdbx_strand_id
1 'polypeptide(L)'
;MAAPTERFHVLSQLDHLQSKYTGTGHADTTRWEWLVNQHRDTKASIIGHADHLSLMAVCENEARARVRFSLLNQMICPCGPCPEKSPLDD
;
A
#
# COMPACT_ATOMS: atom_id res chain seq x y z
N MET A 1 -32.54 7.86 9.02
CA MET A 1 -31.79 8.33 7.84
C MET A 1 -31.05 9.59 8.26
N ALA A 2 -29.72 9.60 8.25
CA ALA A 2 -28.93 10.79 8.60
C ALA A 2 -29.17 11.93 7.59
N ALA A 3 -29.16 13.18 8.07
CA ALA A 3 -29.40 14.35 7.24
C ALA A 3 -28.31 14.48 6.15
N PRO A 4 -28.61 15.05 4.97
CA PRO A 4 -27.63 15.18 3.88
C PRO A 4 -26.33 15.87 4.29
N THR A 5 -26.43 16.88 5.17
CA THR A 5 -25.30 17.65 5.72
C THR A 5 -24.35 16.79 6.56
N GLU A 6 -24.86 15.82 7.32
CA GLU A 6 -24.04 14.92 8.12
C GLU A 6 -23.22 13.95 7.25
N ARG A 7 -23.77 13.54 6.09
CA ARG A 7 -23.04 12.68 5.14
C ARG A 7 -21.84 13.40 4.51
N PHE A 8 -21.99 14.67 4.14
CA PHE A 8 -20.87 15.46 3.60
C PHE A 8 -19.75 15.64 4.62
N HIS A 9 -20.10 15.81 5.90
CA HIS A 9 -19.11 15.90 6.97
C HIS A 9 -18.32 14.59 7.14
N VAL A 10 -19.00 13.44 7.08
CA VAL A 10 -18.34 12.12 7.15
C VAL A 10 -17.39 11.88 5.96
N LEU A 11 -17.80 12.23 4.74
CA LEU A 11 -16.94 12.09 3.56
C LEU A 11 -15.69 12.97 3.66
N SER A 12 -15.83 14.22 4.09
CA SER A 12 -14.66 15.12 4.29
C SER A 12 -13.67 14.60 5.34
N GLN A 13 -14.15 13.89 6.36
CA GLN A 13 -13.28 13.27 7.37
C GLN A 13 -12.53 12.06 6.80
N LEU A 14 -13.18 11.26 5.96
CA LEU A 14 -12.54 10.14 5.28
C LEU A 14 -11.47 10.63 4.29
N ASP A 15 -11.77 11.64 3.48
CA ASP A 15 -10.80 12.23 2.55
C ASP A 15 -9.58 12.80 3.29
N HIS A 16 -9.82 13.42 4.46
CA HIS A 16 -8.75 13.91 5.33
C HIS A 16 -7.85 12.77 5.82
N LEU A 17 -8.44 11.65 6.27
CA LEU A 17 -7.68 10.48 6.73
C LEU A 17 -6.89 9.84 5.59
N GLN A 18 -7.49 9.69 4.41
CA GLN A 18 -6.81 9.16 3.22
C GLN A 18 -5.64 10.03 2.76
N SER A 19 -5.77 11.34 2.88
CA SER A 19 -4.70 12.29 2.56
C SER A 19 -3.53 12.21 3.54
N LYS A 20 -3.81 11.90 4.82
CA LYS A 20 -2.81 11.84 5.88
C LYS A 20 -2.12 10.49 5.98
N TYR A 21 -2.87 9.41 5.79
CA TYR A 21 -2.42 8.03 5.98
C TYR A 21 -2.57 7.27 4.67
N THR A 22 -1.47 7.21 3.92
CA THR A 22 -1.38 6.43 2.68
C THR A 22 -1.77 4.98 2.97
N GLY A 23 -2.68 4.42 2.16
CA GLY A 23 -3.18 3.06 2.32
C GLY A 23 -4.50 2.94 3.07
N THR A 24 -5.08 4.04 3.56
CA THR A 24 -6.43 4.04 4.14
C THR A 24 -7.47 3.65 3.09
N GLY A 25 -8.14 2.51 3.28
CA GLY A 25 -9.17 2.01 2.38
C GLY A 25 -10.54 2.68 2.55
N HIS A 26 -11.43 2.41 1.59
CA HIS A 26 -12.86 2.74 1.58
C HIS A 26 -13.66 1.55 1.03
N ALA A 27 -14.99 1.66 1.02
CA ALA A 27 -15.87 0.57 0.58
C ALA A 27 -15.59 0.10 -0.86
N ASP A 28 -15.15 1.02 -1.72
CA ASP A 28 -14.89 0.75 -3.15
C ASP A 28 -13.40 0.49 -3.44
N THR A 29 -12.58 0.27 -2.41
CA THR A 29 -11.17 -0.10 -2.63
C THR A 29 -11.08 -1.43 -3.34
N THR A 30 -10.42 -1.43 -4.50
CA THR A 30 -10.26 -2.63 -5.31
C THR A 30 -9.31 -3.62 -4.64
N ARG A 31 -9.47 -4.91 -4.99
CA ARG A 31 -8.52 -5.95 -4.54
C ARG A 31 -7.08 -5.61 -4.91
N TRP A 32 -6.85 -4.99 -6.07
CA TRP A 32 -5.51 -4.62 -6.52
C TRP A 32 -4.91 -3.52 -5.63
N GLU A 33 -5.65 -2.44 -5.36
CA GLU A 33 -5.19 -1.35 -4.47
C GLU A 33 -4.85 -1.87 -3.07
N TRP A 34 -5.71 -2.73 -2.51
CA TRP A 34 -5.49 -3.34 -1.20
C TRP A 34 -4.21 -4.19 -1.16
N LEU A 35 -3.98 -5.02 -2.18
CA LEU A 35 -2.77 -5.85 -2.27
C LEU A 35 -1.51 -5.00 -2.46
N VAL A 36 -1.57 -3.97 -3.30
CA VAL A 36 -0.42 -3.07 -3.53
C VAL A 36 0.02 -2.40 -2.24
N ASN A 37 -0.92 -1.91 -1.43
CA ASN A 37 -0.63 -1.30 -0.13
C ASN A 37 0.04 -2.31 0.81
N GLN A 38 -0.52 -3.51 0.96
CA GLN A 38 0.08 -4.55 1.81
C GLN A 38 1.52 -4.93 1.40
N HIS A 39 1.79 -5.05 0.10
CA HIS A 39 3.14 -5.37 -0.38
C HIS A 39 4.12 -4.24 -0.12
N ARG A 40 3.68 -2.98 -0.23
CA ARG A 40 4.50 -1.81 0.10
C ARG A 40 4.79 -1.75 1.61
N ASP A 41 3.78 -1.98 2.45
CA ASP A 41 3.94 -1.99 3.91
C ASP A 41 4.88 -3.10 4.37
N THR A 42 4.77 -4.29 3.78
CA THR A 42 5.67 -5.43 4.07
C THR A 42 7.12 -5.07 3.72
N LYS A 43 7.36 -4.54 2.52
CA LYS A 43 8.71 -4.12 2.09
C LYS A 43 9.25 -2.99 2.96
N ALA A 44 8.43 -2.01 3.29
CA ALA A 44 8.79 -0.91 4.18
C ALA A 44 9.18 -1.42 5.58
N SER A 45 8.43 -2.39 6.13
CA SER A 45 8.74 -3.03 7.40
C SER A 45 10.06 -3.80 7.34
N ILE A 46 10.33 -4.55 6.27
CA ILE A 46 11.61 -5.25 6.08
C ILE A 46 12.78 -4.26 6.03
N ILE A 47 12.62 -3.13 5.34
CA ILE A 47 13.66 -2.09 5.25
C ILE A 47 13.85 -1.37 6.59
N GLY A 48 12.78 -1.14 7.35
CA GLY A 48 12.80 -0.41 8.61
C GLY A 48 13.39 -1.23 9.78
N HIS A 49 13.22 -2.55 9.79
CA HIS A 49 13.74 -3.43 10.83
C HIS A 49 15.08 -4.03 10.42
N ALA A 50 16.14 -3.67 11.14
CA ALA A 50 17.50 -4.11 10.82
C ALA A 50 17.66 -5.65 10.83
N ASP A 51 16.94 -6.34 11.72
CA ASP A 51 16.98 -7.79 11.84
C ASP A 51 16.34 -8.47 10.62
N HIS A 52 15.20 -7.96 10.15
CA HIS A 52 14.55 -8.46 8.94
C HIS A 52 15.38 -8.20 7.69
N LEU A 53 15.95 -7.00 7.54
CA LEU A 53 16.84 -6.70 6.42
C LEU A 53 18.08 -7.60 6.43
N SER A 54 18.62 -7.90 7.61
CA SER A 54 19.77 -8.78 7.78
C SER A 54 19.43 -10.23 7.43
N LEU A 55 18.25 -10.70 7.85
CA LEU A 55 17.75 -12.02 7.49
C LEU A 55 17.64 -12.17 5.97
N MET A 56 17.00 -11.21 5.29
CA MET A 56 16.88 -11.24 3.83
C MET A 56 18.24 -11.18 3.14
N ALA A 57 19.17 -10.35 3.63
CA ALA A 57 20.52 -10.27 3.08
C ALA A 57 21.30 -11.59 3.19
N VAL A 58 21.13 -12.32 4.29
CA VAL A 58 21.74 -13.65 4.46
C VAL A 58 21.07 -14.67 3.54
N CYS A 59 19.74 -14.67 3.44
CA CYS A 59 19.00 -15.60 2.57
C CYS A 59 19.31 -15.40 1.08
N GLU A 60 19.44 -14.15 0.63
CA GLU A 60 19.78 -13.82 -0.77
C GLU A 60 21.28 -13.84 -1.05
N ASN A 61 22.12 -13.99 -0.02
CA ASN A 61 23.58 -13.91 -0.10
C ASN A 61 24.08 -12.62 -0.78
N GLU A 62 23.47 -11.49 -0.42
CA GLU A 62 23.75 -10.18 -1.01
C GLU A 62 24.03 -9.14 0.08
N ALA A 63 24.73 -8.07 -0.28
CA ALA A 63 25.00 -6.99 0.66
C ALA A 63 23.68 -6.34 1.12
N ARG A 64 23.57 -6.00 2.41
CA ARG A 64 22.37 -5.34 2.99
C ARG A 64 21.93 -4.10 2.19
N ALA A 65 22.90 -3.33 1.69
CA ALA A 65 22.64 -2.16 0.85
C ALA A 65 21.98 -2.53 -0.50
N ARG A 66 22.41 -3.64 -1.12
CA ARG A 66 21.84 -4.12 -2.38
C ARG A 66 20.41 -4.64 -2.17
N VAL A 67 20.19 -5.43 -1.13
CA VAL A 67 18.83 -5.93 -0.80
C VAL A 67 17.90 -4.77 -0.50
N ARG A 68 18.34 -3.77 0.27
CA ARG A 68 17.56 -2.54 0.51
C ARG A 68 17.21 -1.81 -0.79
N PHE A 69 18.16 -1.67 -1.71
CA PHE A 69 17.91 -1.06 -3.02
C PHE A 69 16.93 -1.87 -3.87
N SER A 70 17.08 -3.20 -3.88
CA SER A 70 16.16 -4.11 -4.58
C SER A 70 14.74 -3.98 -4.05
N LEU A 71 14.56 -4.04 -2.72
CA LEU A 71 13.25 -3.91 -2.08
C LEU A 71 12.59 -2.55 -2.39
N LEU A 72 13.35 -1.45 -2.40
CA LEU A 72 12.85 -0.12 -2.78
C LEU A 72 12.36 -0.08 -4.24
N ASN A 73 13.12 -0.66 -5.18
CA ASN A 73 12.70 -0.71 -6.59
C ASN A 73 11.42 -1.54 -6.77
N GLN A 74 11.28 -2.62 -6.01
CA GLN A 74 10.09 -3.46 -6.03
C GLN A 74 8.84 -2.79 -5.43
N MET A 75 8.94 -1.59 -4.83
CA MET A 75 7.77 -0.86 -4.30
C MET A 75 6.98 -0.09 -5.37
N ILE A 76 7.57 0.16 -6.55
CA ILE A 76 6.94 0.94 -7.62
C ILE A 76 5.65 0.24 -8.09
N CYS A 77 5.77 -1.04 -8.46
CA CYS A 77 4.68 -1.83 -9.00
C CYS A 77 4.75 -3.28 -8.46
N PRO A 78 4.45 -3.50 -7.18
CA PRO A 78 4.70 -4.79 -6.52
C PRO A 78 3.78 -5.91 -7.03
N CYS A 79 2.58 -5.56 -7.52
CA CYS A 79 1.55 -6.50 -7.95
C CYS A 79 1.31 -6.48 -9.47
N GLY A 80 2.22 -5.87 -10.25
CA GLY A 80 2.00 -5.63 -11.68
C GLY A 80 1.01 -4.49 -11.95
N PRO A 81 0.76 -4.17 -13.23
CA PRO A 81 -0.13 -3.08 -13.62
C PRO A 81 -1.54 -3.30 -13.07
N CYS A 82 -2.26 -2.20 -12.83
CA CYS A 82 -3.66 -2.26 -12.42
C CYS A 82 -4.47 -3.02 -13.47
N PRO A 83 -5.36 -3.95 -13.08
CA PRO A 83 -6.27 -4.59 -14.01
C PRO A 83 -7.18 -3.53 -14.67
N GLU A 84 -7.60 -3.79 -15.91
CA GLU A 84 -8.61 -2.99 -16.57
C GLU A 84 -9.91 -3.03 -15.74
N LYS A 85 -10.51 -1.86 -15.52
CA LYS A 85 -11.80 -1.77 -14.83
C LYS A 85 -12.84 -2.54 -15.63
N SER A 86 -13.64 -3.38 -14.97
CA SER A 86 -14.75 -4.03 -15.66
C SER A 86 -15.73 -2.95 -16.13
N PRO A 87 -16.32 -3.07 -17.33
CA PRO A 87 -17.41 -2.18 -17.76
C PRO A 87 -18.65 -2.22 -16.86
N LEU A 88 -18.69 -3.14 -15.91
CA LEU A 88 -19.75 -3.30 -14.91
C LEU A 88 -19.47 -2.54 -13.60
N ASP A 89 -18.26 -1.97 -13.44
CA ASP A 89 -17.84 -1.21 -12.26
C ASP A 89 -17.98 0.32 -12.47
N ASP A 90 -18.65 0.75 -13.56
CA ASP A 90 -19.03 2.15 -13.86
C ASP A 90 -20.47 2.49 -13.41
#